data_AF-A0A934UZX8-F1
#
_entry.id   AF-A0A934UZX8-F1
#
_cell.length_a   1.000
_cell.length_b   1.000
_cell.length_c   1.000
_cell.angle_alpha   90.00
_cell.angle_beta   90.00
_cell.angle_gamma   90.00
#
_symmetry.space_group_name_H-M   'P 1'
#
loop_
_entity.id
_entity.type
_entity.pdbx_description
1 polymer ?
#
loop_
_entity_poly.entity_id
_entity_poly.type
_entity_poly.pdbx_seq_one_letter_code
_entity_poly.pdbx_strand_id
1 'polypeptide(L)'
;MRNHLREARRTFTPGMRQHLHPEREWREAWLLADDKLAAYGEPTLPKPVSCPFDLDDLLDENFDINAAVDRLTATLQDGSET
;
A
#
# COMPACT_ATOMS: atom_id res chain seq x y z
N MET A 1 7.56 10.11 -5.35
CA MET A 1 7.30 8.69 -5.03
C MET A 1 8.55 7.82 -5.13
N ARG A 2 9.21 7.70 -6.29
CA ARG A 2 10.44 6.86 -6.48
C ARG A 2 11.56 7.11 -5.47
N ASN A 3 11.73 8.33 -4.98
CA ASN A 3 12.76 8.66 -3.99
C ASN A 3 12.51 7.99 -2.62
N HIS A 4 11.25 7.86 -2.18
CA HIS A 4 10.95 7.28 -0.86
C HIS A 4 11.22 5.77 -0.82
N LEU A 5 10.88 5.06 -1.90
CA LEU A 5 11.12 3.62 -2.01
C LEU A 5 12.62 3.30 -2.06
N ARG A 6 13.37 4.10 -2.81
CA ARG A 6 14.83 3.98 -2.89
C ARG A 6 15.49 4.22 -1.53
N GLU A 7 15.08 5.26 -0.80
CA GLU A 7 15.61 5.52 0.54
C GLU A 7 15.20 4.42 1.52
N ALA A 8 13.95 3.95 1.49
CA ALA A 8 13.47 2.87 2.35
C ALA A 8 14.34 1.61 2.22
N ARG A 9 14.67 1.19 0.99
CA ARG A 9 15.58 0.05 0.75
C ARG A 9 16.98 0.29 1.25
N ARG A 10 17.51 1.48 0.99
CA ARG A 10 18.88 1.84 1.40
C ARG A 10 19.04 1.82 2.91
N THR A 11 18.02 2.22 3.65
CA THR A 11 18.05 2.28 5.12
C THR A 11 17.57 1.00 5.79
N PHE A 12 16.92 0.10 5.04
CA PHE A 12 16.39 -1.13 5.60
C PHE A 12 17.50 -2.04 6.12
N THR A 13 17.27 -2.61 7.29
CA THR A 13 18.11 -3.67 7.86
C THR A 13 17.22 -4.83 8.30
N PRO A 14 17.74 -6.08 8.32
CA PRO A 14 16.93 -7.23 8.72
C PRO A 14 16.25 -7.08 10.09
N GLY A 15 16.92 -6.42 11.05
CA GLY A 15 16.37 -6.15 12.39
C GLY A 15 15.17 -5.19 12.42
N MET A 16 14.97 -4.37 11.38
CA MET A 16 13.80 -3.49 11.28
C MET A 16 12.51 -4.24 10.98
N ARG A 17 12.59 -5.44 10.40
CA ARG A 17 11.41 -6.23 9.98
C ARG A 17 10.41 -6.46 11.12
N GLN A 18 10.89 -6.70 12.33
CA GLN A 18 10.05 -6.94 13.50
C GLN A 18 9.24 -5.71 13.96
N HIS A 19 9.59 -4.53 13.46
CA HIS A 19 8.93 -3.25 13.77
C HIS A 19 8.06 -2.73 12.63
N LEU A 20 8.11 -3.38 11.47
CA LEU A 20 7.32 -3.02 10.29
C LEU A 20 6.13 -3.96 10.20
N HIS A 21 4.93 -3.38 10.28
CA HIS A 21 3.67 -4.11 10.29
C HIS A 21 2.82 -3.70 9.09
N PRO A 22 2.96 -4.34 7.92
CA PRO A 22 2.30 -3.93 6.68
C PRO A 22 0.80 -3.71 6.83
N GLU A 23 0.09 -4.58 7.56
CA GLU A 23 -1.36 -4.42 7.79
C GLU A 23 -1.73 -3.16 8.57
N ARG A 24 -0.90 -2.78 9.55
CA ARG A 24 -1.14 -1.56 10.33
C ARG A 24 -0.89 -0.33 9.48
N GLU A 25 0.27 -0.29 8.81
CA GLU A 25 0.64 0.81 7.93
C GLU A 25 -0.36 0.97 6.78
N TRP A 26 -0.87 -0.14 6.25
CA TRP A 26 -1.89 -0.18 5.22
C TRP A 26 -3.20 0.47 5.67
N ARG A 27 -3.66 0.15 6.89
CA ARG A 27 -4.88 0.75 7.44
C ARG A 27 -4.75 2.26 7.59
N GLU A 28 -3.60 2.74 8.05
CA GLU A 28 -3.31 4.18 8.16
C GLU A 28 -3.23 4.82 6.76
N ALA A 29 -2.59 4.17 5.80
CA ALA A 29 -2.49 4.62 4.40
C ALA A 29 -3.86 4.68 3.71
N TRP A 30 -4.76 3.73 3.99
CA TRP A 30 -6.13 3.70 3.46
C TRP A 30 -6.92 4.93 3.90
N LEU A 31 -6.91 5.24 5.20
CA LEU A 31 -7.59 6.41 5.75
C LEU A 31 -7.02 7.70 5.16
N LEU A 32 -5.70 7.80 5.06
CA LEU A 32 -5.06 8.97 4.46
C LEU A 32 -5.41 9.14 2.97
N ALA A 33 -5.55 8.04 2.24
CA ALA A 33 -5.95 8.07 0.84
C ALA A 33 -7.41 8.51 0.68
N ASP A 34 -8.31 7.99 1.53
CA ASP A 34 -9.72 8.36 1.57
C ASP A 34 -9.91 9.85 1.91
N ASP A 35 -9.23 10.35 2.95
CA ASP A 35 -9.24 11.76 3.32
C ASP A 35 -8.76 12.67 2.18
N LYS A 36 -7.73 12.24 1.44
CA LYS A 36 -7.23 12.99 0.29
C LYS A 36 -8.24 13.00 -0.84
N LEU A 37 -8.84 11.87 -1.18
CA LEU A 37 -9.88 11.80 -2.23
C LEU A 37 -11.04 12.73 -1.88
N ALA A 38 -11.53 12.68 -0.64
CA ALA A 38 -12.58 13.56 -0.14
C ALA A 38 -12.18 15.05 -0.26
N ALA A 39 -10.93 15.40 0.08
CA ALA A 39 -10.43 16.77 -0.02
C ALA A 39 -10.38 17.31 -1.47
N TYR A 40 -10.24 16.42 -2.46
CA TYR A 40 -10.30 16.76 -3.88
C TYR A 40 -11.71 16.62 -4.49
N GLY A 41 -12.72 16.26 -3.69
CA GLY A 41 -14.09 16.05 -4.16
C GLY A 41 -14.29 14.76 -4.96
N GLU A 42 -13.33 13.84 -4.89
CA GLU A 42 -13.42 12.52 -5.50
C GLU A 42 -14.25 11.56 -4.64
N PRO A 43 -14.83 10.50 -5.23
CA PRO A 43 -15.50 9.46 -4.47
C PRO A 43 -14.58 8.85 -3.40
N THR A 44 -15.13 8.62 -2.22
CA THR A 44 -14.44 7.91 -1.14
C THR A 44 -14.11 6.48 -1.55
N LEU A 45 -13.06 5.94 -0.96
CA LEU A 45 -12.70 4.54 -1.13
C LEU A 45 -13.81 3.62 -0.60
N PRO A 46 -13.93 2.40 -1.15
CA PRO A 46 -14.84 1.38 -0.62
C PRO A 46 -14.39 0.92 0.77
N LYS A 47 -15.00 -0.14 1.29
CA LYS A 47 -14.60 -0.73 2.58
C LYS A 47 -13.10 -1.07 2.57
N PRO A 48 -12.35 -0.79 3.66
CA PRO A 48 -10.94 -1.18 3.75
C PRO A 48 -10.76 -2.68 3.50
N VAL A 49 -9.82 -3.00 2.60
CA VAL A 49 -9.35 -4.37 2.36
C VAL A 49 -8.05 -4.64 3.13
N SER A 50 -7.73 -5.90 3.38
CA SER A 50 -6.42 -6.31 3.91
C SER A 50 -5.29 -5.87 2.98
N CYS A 51 -4.09 -5.65 3.54
CA CYS A 51 -2.93 -5.28 2.75
C CYS A 51 -2.62 -6.38 1.73
N PRO A 52 -2.64 -6.11 0.42
CA PRO A 52 -2.37 -7.14 -0.57
C PRO A 52 -0.87 -7.40 -0.76
N PHE A 53 0.00 -6.72 -0.01
CA PHE A 53 1.46 -6.81 -0.10
C PHE A 53 2.07 -7.22 1.23
N ASP A 54 3.12 -8.03 1.17
CA ASP A 54 4.03 -8.19 2.30
C ASP A 54 5.19 -7.17 2.23
N LEU A 55 6.09 -7.23 3.21
CA LEU A 55 7.23 -6.32 3.24
C LEU A 55 8.27 -6.61 2.14
N ASP A 56 8.38 -7.87 1.70
CA ASP A 56 9.33 -8.26 0.67
C ASP A 56 8.88 -7.76 -0.70
N ASP A 57 7.58 -7.87 -1.01
CA ASP A 57 6.94 -7.26 -2.17
C ASP A 57 7.31 -5.77 -2.29
N LEU A 58 7.16 -5.01 -1.20
CA LEU A 58 7.41 -3.57 -1.18
C LEU A 58 8.91 -3.24 -1.31
N LEU A 59 9.80 -4.08 -0.76
CA LEU A 59 11.24 -3.85 -0.78
C LEU A 59 11.94 -4.42 -2.03
N ASP A 60 11.25 -5.20 -2.87
CA ASP A 60 11.81 -5.84 -4.07
C ASP A 60 12.47 -4.84 -5.03
N GLU A 61 13.73 -5.05 -5.41
CA GLU A 61 14.49 -4.13 -6.27
C GLU A 61 13.76 -3.70 -7.56
N ASN A 62 12.92 -4.58 -8.10
CA ASN A 62 12.13 -4.40 -9.32
C ASN A 62 10.67 -4.00 -9.07
N PHE A 63 10.31 -3.58 -7.85
CA PHE A 63 8.96 -3.12 -7.53
C PHE A 63 8.43 -2.13 -8.58
N ASP A 64 7.34 -2.52 -9.21
CA ASP A 64 6.61 -1.70 -10.17
C ASP A 64 5.33 -1.18 -9.53
N ILE A 65 5.25 0.13 -9.39
CA ILE A 65 4.08 0.80 -8.82
C ILE A 65 2.82 0.58 -9.67
N ASN A 66 2.94 0.47 -10.99
CA ASN A 66 1.78 0.26 -11.85
C ASN A 66 1.22 -1.15 -11.63
N ALA A 67 2.09 -2.16 -11.61
CA ALA A 67 1.69 -3.53 -11.30
C ALA A 67 1.10 -3.67 -9.89
N ALA A 68 1.61 -2.92 -8.91
CA ALA A 68 1.05 -2.85 -7.57
C ALA A 68 -0.37 -2.25 -7.57
N VAL A 69 -0.58 -1.16 -8.31
CA VAL A 69 -1.92 -0.55 -8.49
C VAL A 69 -2.87 -1.55 -9.14
N ASP A 70 -2.44 -2.25 -10.20
CA ASP A 70 -3.27 -3.25 -10.88
C ASP A 70 -3.69 -4.38 -9.93
N ARG A 71 -2.75 -4.89 -9.11
CA ARG A 71 -3.02 -5.91 -8.08
C ARG A 71 -4.03 -5.42 -7.04
N LEU A 72 -3.88 -4.17 -6.59
CA LEU A 72 -4.83 -3.57 -5.64
C LEU A 72 -6.21 -3.42 -6.27
N THR A 73 -6.30 -2.92 -7.50
CA THR A 73 -7.57 -2.76 -8.21
C THR A 73 -8.30 -4.09 -8.38
N ALA A 74 -7.59 -5.15 -8.77
CA ALA A 74 -8.16 -6.50 -8.84
C ALA A 74 -8.70 -6.95 -7.47
N THR A 75 -7.93 -6.75 -6.39
CA THR A 75 -8.36 -7.10 -5.03
C THR A 75 -9.65 -6.36 -4.62
N LEU A 76 -9.83 -5.12 -5.04
CA LEU A 76 -11.03 -4.33 -4.76
C LEU A 76 -12.25 -4.81 -5.55
N GLN A 77 -12.04 -5.31 -6.77
CA GLN A 77 -13.09 -5.90 -7.60
C GLN A 77 -13.53 -7.26 -7.05
N ASP A 78 -12.59 -8.10 -6.61
CA ASP A 78 -12.90 -9.41 -6.01
C ASP A 78 -13.64 -9.27 -4.67
N GLY A 79 -13.32 -8.22 -3.89
CA GLY A 79 -13.98 -7.91 -2.62
C GLY A 79 -15.37 -7.27 -2.75
N SER A 80 -15.84 -6.95 -3.97
CA SER A 80 -17.17 -6.38 -4.20
C SER A 80 -18.25 -7.42 -4.54
N GLU A 81 -17.90 -8.71 -4.59
CA GLU A 81 -18.80 -9.81 -4.99
C GLU A 81 -19.47 -10.58 -3.82
N THR A 82 -19.52 -10.00 -2.61
CA THR A 82 -20.23 -10.56 -1.43
C THR A 82 -21.10 -9.52 -0.74
#